data_AF-M7S419-F1
#
_entry.id   AF-M7S419-F1
#
_cell.length_a   1.000
_cell.length_b   1.000
_cell.length_c   1.000
_cell.angle_alpha   90.00
_cell.angle_beta   90.00
_cell.angle_gamma   90.00
#
_symmetry.space_group_name_H-M   'P 1'
#
loop_
_entity.id
_entity.type
_entity.pdbx_description
1 polymer ?
#
loop_
_entity_poly.entity_id
_entity_poly.type
_entity_poly.pdbx_seq_one_letter_code
_entity_poly.pdbx_strand_id
1 'polypeptide(L)'
;MKKDREKKQKYSNITDATTMGSTAEESALYAGANREHFSAWDRLEEISKRKINPKYINQNINQQAGYSAEIKEQAHVNEHNILAKKGERVWQYDDLSSGQKAQVKKLFPNYATPKKNHEIVDYISVDEKGNVIPGTLTQSKFVGKNGEECFKKLLSKDYEKYFENGAKMKIARNHYGDFQRVLNTRIKSLESQIAKQKGLGDFQKAA
;
A
#
# COMPACT_ATOMS: atom_id res chain seq x y z
N MET A 1 52.71 -9.67 29.38
CA MET A 1 51.68 -9.78 30.44
C MET A 1 50.79 -8.54 30.60
N LYS A 2 51.28 -7.35 31.01
CA LYS A 2 50.41 -6.17 31.20
C LYS A 2 49.78 -5.64 29.89
N LYS A 3 50.60 -5.47 28.84
CA LYS A 3 50.14 -5.07 27.50
C LYS A 3 49.12 -6.04 26.88
N ASP A 4 49.24 -7.34 27.15
CA ASP A 4 48.31 -8.36 26.63
C ASP A 4 46.96 -8.34 27.35
N ARG A 5 46.96 -8.02 28.66
CA ARG A 5 45.73 -7.83 29.45
C ARG A 5 44.98 -6.57 29.02
N GLU A 6 45.68 -5.45 28.81
CA GLU A 6 45.09 -4.20 28.31
C GLU A 6 44.49 -4.36 26.90
N LYS A 7 45.18 -5.09 26.01
CA LYS A 7 44.63 -5.45 24.69
C LYS A 7 43.37 -6.31 24.83
N LYS A 8 43.38 -7.38 25.62
CA LYS A 8 42.21 -8.24 25.84
C LYS A 8 41.02 -7.47 26.43
N GLN A 9 41.26 -6.58 27.38
CA GLN A 9 40.22 -5.74 27.98
C GLN A 9 39.64 -4.74 26.97
N LYS A 10 40.49 -4.12 26.12
CA LYS A 10 40.02 -3.25 25.04
C LYS A 10 39.17 -4.00 24.01
N TYR A 11 39.58 -5.21 23.61
CA TYR A 11 38.77 -6.04 22.71
C TYR A 11 37.44 -6.46 23.36
N SER A 12 37.43 -6.81 24.66
CA SER A 12 36.19 -7.07 25.40
C SER A 12 35.24 -5.88 25.35
N ASN A 13 35.74 -4.68 25.68
CA ASN A 13 34.92 -3.47 25.68
C ASN A 13 34.34 -3.13 24.29
N ILE A 14 35.09 -3.40 23.21
CA ILE A 14 34.59 -3.21 21.84
C ILE A 14 33.53 -4.26 21.53
N THR A 15 33.77 -5.54 21.82
CA THR A 15 32.78 -6.61 21.61
C THR A 15 31.49 -6.33 22.37
N ASP A 16 31.59 -5.96 23.65
CA ASP A 16 30.43 -5.65 24.50
C ASP A 16 29.66 -4.43 23.95
N ALA A 17 30.38 -3.37 23.54
CA ALA A 17 29.76 -2.20 22.93
C ALA A 17 29.07 -2.55 21.59
N THR A 18 29.69 -3.38 20.75
CA THR A 18 29.09 -3.86 19.51
C THR A 18 27.85 -4.72 19.78
N THR A 19 27.91 -5.64 20.73
CA THR A 19 26.75 -6.47 21.11
C THR A 19 25.60 -5.60 21.62
N MET A 20 25.87 -4.68 22.56
CA MET A 20 24.83 -3.77 23.07
C MET A 20 24.25 -2.88 21.96
N GLY A 21 25.09 -2.33 21.08
CA GLY A 21 24.66 -1.53 19.94
C GLY A 21 23.75 -2.31 19.01
N SER A 22 24.16 -3.49 18.58
CA SER A 22 23.36 -4.37 17.70
C SER A 22 22.03 -4.77 18.35
N THR A 23 22.04 -5.14 19.63
CA THR A 23 20.80 -5.49 20.36
C THR A 23 19.87 -4.29 20.50
N ALA A 24 20.40 -3.10 20.76
CA ALA A 24 19.59 -1.88 20.85
C ALA A 24 18.96 -1.51 19.50
N GLU A 25 19.72 -1.61 18.40
CA GLU A 25 19.21 -1.37 17.04
C GLU A 25 18.10 -2.35 16.66
N GLU A 26 18.31 -3.65 16.85
CA GLU A 26 17.29 -4.69 16.61
C GLU A 26 16.05 -4.45 17.49
N SER A 27 16.24 -4.14 18.79
CA SER A 27 15.12 -3.86 19.69
C SER A 27 14.31 -2.64 19.23
N ALA A 28 14.97 -1.57 18.78
CA ALA A 28 14.32 -0.38 18.25
C ALA A 28 13.54 -0.68 16.96
N LEU A 29 14.11 -1.54 16.08
CA LEU A 29 13.48 -1.97 14.83
C LEU A 29 12.15 -2.69 15.10
N TYR A 30 12.18 -3.72 15.94
CA TYR A 30 10.99 -4.50 16.30
C TYR A 30 10.00 -3.68 17.14
N ALA A 31 10.46 -2.78 18.01
CA ALA A 31 9.58 -1.85 18.71
C ALA A 31 8.84 -0.91 17.73
N GLY A 32 9.53 -0.42 16.69
CA GLY A 32 8.92 0.37 15.63
C GLY A 32 7.85 -0.41 14.87
N ALA A 33 8.15 -1.65 14.49
CA ALA A 33 7.20 -2.55 13.81
C ALA A 33 5.94 -2.80 14.67
N ASN A 34 6.11 -3.09 15.96
CA ASN A 34 5.00 -3.30 16.90
C ASN A 34 4.15 -2.05 17.10
N ARG A 35 4.76 -0.86 17.07
CA ARG A 35 4.04 0.41 17.22
C ARG A 35 2.99 0.64 16.13
N GLU A 36 3.23 0.20 14.90
CA GLU A 36 2.26 0.31 13.81
C GLU A 36 1.00 -0.52 14.12
N HIS A 37 1.16 -1.73 14.64
CA HIS A 37 0.04 -2.61 15.04
C HIS A 37 -0.74 -2.07 16.23
N PHE A 38 -0.05 -1.54 17.25
CA PHE A 38 -0.73 -0.90 18.39
C PHE A 38 -1.54 0.31 17.96
N SER A 39 -0.96 1.17 17.11
CA SER A 39 -1.65 2.35 16.59
C SER A 39 -2.87 1.97 15.73
N ALA A 40 -2.78 0.88 14.98
CA ALA A 40 -3.92 0.33 14.24
C ALA A 40 -4.99 -0.23 15.18
N TRP A 41 -4.62 -0.88 16.28
CA TRP A 41 -5.58 -1.46 17.23
C TRP A 41 -6.47 -0.38 17.84
N ASP A 42 -5.91 0.73 18.30
CA ASP A 42 -6.68 1.84 18.87
C ASP A 42 -7.74 2.36 17.88
N ARG A 43 -7.35 2.56 16.61
CA ARG A 43 -8.26 3.02 15.54
C ARG A 43 -9.34 1.98 15.20
N LEU A 44 -9.01 0.69 15.23
CA LEU A 44 -9.98 -0.39 15.00
C LEU A 44 -10.98 -0.48 16.16
N GLU A 45 -10.53 -0.23 17.39
CA GLU A 45 -11.41 -0.15 18.55
C GLU A 45 -12.42 0.99 18.40
N GLU A 46 -11.96 2.18 17.96
CA GLU A 46 -12.86 3.30 17.65
C GLU A 46 -13.91 2.95 16.59
N ILE A 47 -13.51 2.25 15.52
CA ILE A 47 -14.46 1.80 14.48
C ILE A 47 -15.51 0.85 15.05
N SER A 48 -15.10 -0.10 15.90
CA SER A 48 -16.01 -1.08 16.49
C SER A 48 -17.10 -0.45 17.37
N LYS A 49 -16.84 0.73 17.94
CA LYS A 49 -17.77 1.50 18.77
C LYS A 49 -18.73 2.38 17.93
N ARG A 50 -18.56 2.49 16.61
CA ARG A 50 -19.39 3.35 15.77
C ARG A 50 -20.82 2.82 15.66
N LYS A 51 -21.80 3.72 15.82
CA LYS A 51 -23.23 3.39 15.72
C LYS A 51 -23.59 2.86 14.32
N ILE A 52 -24.41 1.81 14.30
CA ILE A 52 -25.01 1.26 13.09
C ILE A 52 -26.46 1.75 13.00
N ASN A 53 -26.81 2.42 11.91
CA ASN A 53 -28.19 2.81 11.66
C ASN A 53 -28.99 1.59 11.17
N PRO A 54 -30.09 1.19 11.84
CA PRO A 54 -30.89 0.04 11.44
C PRO A 54 -31.40 0.08 9.98
N LYS A 55 -31.60 1.27 9.41
CA LYS A 55 -32.04 1.43 8.02
C LYS A 55 -30.92 1.19 6.99
N TYR A 56 -29.65 1.29 7.42
CA TYR A 56 -28.48 1.26 6.55
C TYR A 56 -27.42 0.27 7.05
N ILE A 57 -27.84 -0.80 7.73
CA ILE A 57 -26.94 -1.79 8.38
C ILE A 57 -25.85 -2.25 7.42
N ASN A 58 -26.22 -2.75 6.25
CA ASN A 58 -25.26 -3.27 5.26
C ASN A 58 -24.28 -2.20 4.78
N GLN A 59 -24.74 -0.97 4.56
CA GLN A 59 -23.88 0.12 4.12
C GLN A 59 -22.90 0.53 5.23
N ASN A 60 -23.36 0.62 6.47
CA ASN A 60 -22.52 0.97 7.60
C ASN A 60 -21.47 -0.12 7.88
N ILE A 61 -21.88 -1.39 7.88
CA ILE A 61 -20.95 -2.53 8.04
C ILE A 61 -19.90 -2.52 6.94
N ASN A 62 -20.31 -2.37 5.67
CA ASN A 62 -19.36 -2.34 4.55
C ASN A 62 -18.38 -1.17 4.64
N GLN A 63 -18.84 0.01 5.05
CA GLN A 63 -17.95 1.17 5.27
C GLN A 63 -16.97 0.92 6.43
N GLN A 64 -17.46 0.42 7.57
CA GLN A 64 -16.60 0.09 8.71
C GLN A 64 -15.58 -1.00 8.36
N ALA A 65 -15.98 -2.02 7.60
CA ALA A 65 -15.10 -3.07 7.10
C ALA A 65 -14.04 -2.51 6.13
N GLY A 66 -14.44 -1.60 5.23
CA GLY A 66 -13.53 -0.88 4.34
C GLY A 66 -12.46 -0.12 5.14
N TYR A 67 -12.85 0.80 6.02
CA TYR A 67 -11.90 1.54 6.85
C TYR A 67 -11.01 0.64 7.72
N SER A 68 -11.56 -0.46 8.23
CA SER A 68 -10.79 -1.42 9.03
C SER A 68 -9.74 -2.15 8.20
N ALA A 69 -10.09 -2.55 6.97
CA ALA A 69 -9.13 -3.13 6.04
C ALA A 69 -8.01 -2.14 5.72
N GLU A 70 -8.36 -0.85 5.60
CA GLU A 70 -7.36 0.16 5.28
C GLU A 70 -6.35 0.42 6.39
N ILE A 71 -6.83 0.49 7.63
CA ILE A 71 -5.96 0.66 8.81
C ILE A 71 -5.00 -0.53 8.95
N LYS A 72 -5.53 -1.77 8.81
CA LYS A 72 -4.71 -2.98 8.90
C LYS A 72 -3.65 -3.04 7.81
N GLU A 73 -4.02 -2.64 6.60
CA GLU A 73 -3.11 -2.66 5.46
C GLU A 73 -2.00 -1.62 5.62
N GLN A 74 -2.31 -0.42 6.11
CA GLN A 74 -1.29 0.59 6.43
C GLN A 74 -0.27 0.03 7.45
N ALA A 75 -0.76 -0.53 8.56
CA ALA A 75 0.12 -1.09 9.59
C ALA A 75 0.99 -2.23 9.05
N HIS A 76 0.43 -3.16 8.28
CA HIS A 76 1.17 -4.29 7.72
C HIS A 76 2.24 -3.83 6.71
N VAL A 77 1.94 -2.86 5.84
CA VAL A 77 2.93 -2.33 4.89
C VAL A 77 4.03 -1.56 5.62
N ASN A 78 3.68 -0.75 6.62
CA ASN A 78 4.66 0.01 7.40
C ASN A 78 5.55 -0.89 8.24
N GLU A 79 4.99 -1.91 8.88
CA GLU A 79 5.73 -2.95 9.60
C GLU A 79 6.76 -3.59 8.67
N HIS A 80 6.33 -4.06 7.50
CA HIS A 80 7.23 -4.66 6.52
C HIS A 80 8.32 -3.69 6.06
N ASN A 81 7.98 -2.42 5.83
CA ASN A 81 8.96 -1.39 5.47
C ASN A 81 9.97 -1.12 6.59
N ILE A 82 9.52 -1.10 7.86
CA ILE A 82 10.39 -0.96 9.03
C ILE A 82 11.35 -2.15 9.09
N LEU A 83 10.84 -3.37 9.07
CA LEU A 83 11.66 -4.59 9.15
C LEU A 83 12.63 -4.72 7.98
N ALA A 84 12.25 -4.24 6.79
CA ALA A 84 13.10 -4.16 5.62
C ALA A 84 14.07 -2.95 5.62
N LYS A 85 14.12 -2.17 6.71
CA LYS A 85 14.93 -0.94 6.86
C LYS A 85 14.72 0.07 5.72
N LYS A 86 13.49 0.13 5.18
CA LYS A 86 13.08 1.13 4.20
C LYS A 86 12.67 2.41 4.93
N GLY A 87 13.10 3.55 4.41
CA GLY A 87 12.76 4.87 4.96
C GLY A 87 11.33 5.36 4.66
N GLU A 88 10.57 4.64 3.84
CA GLU A 88 9.23 5.06 3.42
C GLU A 88 8.11 4.49 4.30
N ARG A 89 7.07 5.28 4.54
CA ARG A 89 5.84 4.87 5.23
C ARG A 89 4.62 5.19 4.39
N VAL A 90 3.69 4.26 4.33
CA VAL A 90 2.37 4.45 3.72
C VAL A 90 1.47 5.17 4.72
N TRP A 91 0.72 6.13 4.19
CA TRP A 91 -0.29 6.88 4.92
C TRP A 91 -1.59 6.89 4.13
N GLN A 92 -2.72 6.77 4.84
CA GLN A 92 -4.01 7.13 4.30
C GLN A 92 -4.02 8.61 3.88
N TYR A 93 -4.68 8.93 2.76
CA TYR A 93 -4.78 10.31 2.28
C TYR A 93 -5.33 11.26 3.35
N ASP A 94 -6.32 10.81 4.11
CA ASP A 94 -6.97 11.61 5.15
C ASP A 94 -6.00 12.04 6.25
N ASP A 95 -5.02 11.20 6.55
CA ASP A 95 -4.01 11.41 7.59
C ASP A 95 -2.81 12.26 7.11
N LEU A 96 -2.76 12.60 5.82
CA LEU A 96 -1.72 13.47 5.27
C LEU A 96 -1.87 14.91 5.79
N SER A 97 -0.72 15.54 6.07
CA SER A 97 -0.62 16.96 6.35
C SER A 97 -1.02 17.82 5.14
N SER A 98 -1.36 19.09 5.37
CA SER A 98 -1.68 20.04 4.29
C SER A 98 -0.54 20.18 3.27
N GLY A 99 0.72 20.13 3.72
CA GLY A 99 1.89 20.19 2.84
C GLY A 99 2.01 18.96 1.94
N GLN A 100 1.75 17.77 2.48
CA GLN A 100 1.71 16.53 1.69
C GLN A 100 0.52 16.51 0.72
N LYS A 101 -0.67 16.95 1.16
CA LYS A 101 -1.85 17.09 0.28
C LYS A 101 -1.57 18.07 -0.88
N ALA A 102 -0.83 19.14 -0.65
CA ALA A 102 -0.39 20.04 -1.72
C ALA A 102 0.57 19.36 -2.71
N GLN A 103 1.42 18.44 -2.27
CA GLN A 103 2.25 17.62 -3.17
C GLN A 103 1.38 16.67 -4.00
N VAL A 104 0.34 16.05 -3.40
CA VAL A 104 -0.64 15.24 -4.14
C VAL A 104 -1.36 16.06 -5.21
N LYS A 105 -1.76 17.31 -4.92
CA LYS A 105 -2.36 18.21 -5.92
C LYS A 105 -1.45 18.46 -7.12
N LYS A 106 -0.13 18.54 -6.92
CA LYS A 106 0.84 18.70 -8.02
C LYS A 106 0.92 17.46 -8.90
N LEU A 107 0.77 16.27 -8.31
CA LEU A 107 0.71 15.01 -9.06
C LEU A 107 -0.60 14.86 -9.82
N PHE A 108 -1.71 15.37 -9.26
CA PHE A 108 -3.07 15.26 -9.81
C PHE A 108 -3.74 16.62 -9.96
N PRO A 109 -3.26 17.48 -10.89
CA PRO A 109 -3.78 18.84 -11.03
C PRO A 109 -5.26 18.86 -11.44
N ASN A 110 -5.72 17.83 -12.15
CA ASN A 110 -7.09 17.73 -12.66
C ASN A 110 -8.11 17.26 -11.61
N TYR A 111 -7.67 16.81 -10.44
CA TYR A 111 -8.54 16.31 -9.39
C TYR A 111 -8.63 17.27 -8.21
N ALA A 112 -9.77 17.24 -7.53
CA ALA A 112 -9.94 17.98 -6.29
C ALA A 112 -9.01 17.39 -5.22
N THR A 113 -8.46 18.26 -4.37
CA THR A 113 -7.66 17.85 -3.20
C THR A 113 -8.45 18.21 -1.96
N PRO A 114 -9.49 17.42 -1.62
CA PRO A 114 -10.34 17.71 -0.48
C PRO A 114 -9.57 17.48 0.82
N LYS A 115 -10.11 18.01 1.93
CA LYS A 115 -9.53 17.74 3.26
C LYS A 115 -9.59 16.25 3.63
N LYS A 116 -10.63 15.54 3.16
CA LYS A 116 -10.90 14.12 3.39
C LYS A 116 -11.44 13.46 2.12
N ASN A 117 -11.27 12.15 1.98
CA ASN A 117 -11.79 11.31 0.90
C ASN A 117 -11.37 11.79 -0.49
N HIS A 118 -10.08 11.68 -0.82
CA HIS A 118 -9.63 11.90 -2.19
C HIS A 118 -10.22 10.87 -3.14
N GLU A 119 -10.54 11.29 -4.37
CA GLU A 119 -11.23 10.41 -5.32
C GLU A 119 -10.37 9.24 -5.83
N ILE A 120 -9.07 9.46 -5.99
CA ILE A 120 -8.12 8.51 -6.63
C ILE A 120 -7.10 7.90 -5.66
N VAL A 121 -6.96 8.46 -4.46
CA VAL A 121 -5.83 8.15 -3.58
C VAL A 121 -6.39 7.76 -2.22
N ASP A 122 -6.43 6.46 -1.95
CA ASP A 122 -6.69 5.97 -0.60
C ASP A 122 -5.39 6.03 0.23
N TYR A 123 -4.25 5.63 -0.36
CA TYR A 123 -2.95 5.66 0.29
C TYR A 123 -1.85 6.21 -0.61
N ILE A 124 -0.82 6.74 0.04
CA ILE A 124 0.42 7.13 -0.61
C ILE A 124 1.62 6.94 0.32
N SER A 125 2.79 6.62 -0.24
CA SER A 125 4.02 6.56 0.54
C SER A 125 4.63 7.95 0.73
N VAL A 126 5.24 8.12 1.89
CA VAL A 126 5.98 9.32 2.29
C VAL A 126 7.40 8.90 2.68
N ASP A 127 8.40 9.65 2.25
CA ASP A 127 9.80 9.41 2.60
C ASP A 127 10.15 9.89 4.04
N GLU A 128 11.37 9.64 4.50
CA GLU A 128 11.85 10.04 5.82
C GLU A 128 11.83 11.57 6.06
N LYS A 129 11.83 12.35 4.98
CA LYS A 129 11.79 13.82 5.01
C LYS A 129 10.35 14.36 5.00
N GLY A 130 9.34 13.48 4.91
CA GLY A 130 7.94 13.87 4.85
C GLY A 130 7.43 14.19 3.44
N ASN A 131 8.19 13.90 2.38
CA ASN A 131 7.76 14.12 1.00
C ASN A 131 6.96 12.94 0.47
N VAL A 132 5.92 13.24 -0.30
CA VAL A 132 5.11 12.26 -1.00
C VAL A 132 5.93 11.61 -2.11
N ILE A 133 5.95 10.29 -2.16
CA ILE A 133 6.70 9.52 -3.17
C ILE A 133 5.80 9.27 -4.38
N PRO A 134 6.11 9.80 -5.58
CA PRO A 134 5.32 9.55 -6.79
C PRO A 134 5.28 8.06 -7.16
N GLY A 135 4.20 7.61 -7.78
CA GLY A 135 4.06 6.20 -8.23
C GLY A 135 3.82 5.18 -7.11
N THR A 136 3.65 5.63 -5.86
CA THR A 136 3.26 4.78 -4.73
C THR A 136 1.77 4.84 -4.41
N LEU A 137 1.03 5.66 -5.14
CA LEU A 137 -0.40 5.82 -4.92
C LEU A 137 -1.14 4.49 -5.10
N THR A 138 -2.05 4.25 -4.17
CA THR A 138 -2.76 2.98 -4.10
C THR A 138 -4.23 3.24 -3.81
N GLN A 139 -5.09 2.53 -4.55
CA GLN A 139 -6.53 2.54 -4.37
C GLN A 139 -7.02 1.13 -4.02
N SER A 140 -7.82 1.03 -2.97
CA SER A 140 -8.41 -0.21 -2.46
C SER A 140 -9.91 -0.25 -2.74
N LYS A 141 -10.28 -0.44 -4.01
CA LYS A 141 -11.67 -0.68 -4.42
C LYS A 141 -11.94 -2.18 -4.51
N PHE A 142 -12.51 -2.76 -3.46
CA PHE A 142 -12.95 -4.16 -3.49
C PHE A 142 -14.26 -4.30 -4.26
N VAL A 143 -14.18 -4.86 -5.46
CA VAL A 143 -15.32 -5.01 -6.38
C VAL A 143 -15.42 -6.41 -6.97
N GLY A 144 -16.65 -6.81 -7.29
CA GLY A 144 -16.95 -8.14 -7.85
C GLY A 144 -17.14 -9.18 -6.74
N LYS A 145 -17.88 -10.24 -7.05
CA LYS A 145 -18.10 -11.37 -6.13
C LYS A 145 -16.94 -12.37 -6.12
N ASN A 146 -16.10 -12.35 -7.15
CA ASN A 146 -14.93 -13.19 -7.35
C ASN A 146 -13.88 -12.43 -8.18
N GLY A 147 -12.71 -13.04 -8.40
CA GLY A 147 -11.62 -12.41 -9.15
C GLY A 147 -11.92 -12.13 -10.61
N GLU A 148 -12.77 -12.94 -11.26
CA GLU A 148 -13.16 -12.71 -12.65
C GLU A 148 -14.06 -11.48 -12.80
N GLU A 149 -15.08 -11.34 -11.95
CA GLU A 149 -15.91 -10.13 -11.93
C GLU A 149 -15.10 -8.90 -11.54
N CYS A 150 -14.17 -9.06 -10.60
CA CYS A 150 -13.25 -7.99 -10.20
C CYS A 150 -12.44 -7.50 -11.40
N PHE A 151 -11.83 -8.42 -12.16
CA PHE A 151 -11.08 -8.11 -13.37
C PHE A 151 -11.94 -7.35 -14.42
N LYS A 152 -13.14 -7.85 -14.72
CA LYS A 152 -14.04 -7.20 -15.69
C LYS A 152 -14.44 -5.79 -15.24
N LYS A 153 -14.68 -5.58 -13.94
CA LYS A 153 -15.00 -4.25 -13.40
C LYS A 153 -13.81 -3.31 -13.45
N LEU A 154 -12.61 -3.76 -13.08
CA LEU A 154 -11.42 -2.92 -13.14
C LEU A 154 -11.08 -2.52 -14.58
N LEU A 155 -11.42 -3.32 -15.59
CA LEU A 155 -11.26 -2.94 -17.01
C LEU A 155 -12.39 -2.06 -17.56
N SER A 156 -13.42 -1.77 -16.79
CA SER A 156 -14.50 -0.89 -17.25
C SER A 156 -14.09 0.58 -17.22
N LYS A 157 -14.75 1.38 -18.06
CA LYS A 157 -14.48 2.83 -18.23
C LYS A 157 -14.49 3.61 -16.92
N ASP A 158 -15.33 3.21 -15.96
CA ASP A 158 -15.44 3.87 -14.65
C ASP A 158 -14.14 3.78 -13.81
N TYR A 159 -13.27 2.82 -14.12
CA TYR A 159 -12.03 2.55 -13.40
C TYR A 159 -10.77 2.98 -14.17
N GLU A 160 -10.91 3.33 -15.44
CA GLU A 160 -9.81 3.77 -16.31
C GLU A 160 -9.03 4.94 -15.68
N LYS A 161 -9.75 5.88 -15.07
CA LYS A 161 -9.17 7.03 -14.36
C LYS A 161 -8.12 6.64 -13.30
N TYR A 162 -8.24 5.49 -12.64
CA TYR A 162 -7.24 5.08 -11.65
C TYR A 162 -5.94 4.70 -12.36
N PHE A 163 -6.01 3.93 -13.45
CA PHE A 163 -4.85 3.46 -14.19
C PHE A 163 -4.15 4.58 -14.96
N GLU A 164 -4.91 5.48 -15.59
CA GLU A 164 -4.37 6.65 -16.32
C GLU A 164 -3.57 7.58 -15.39
N ASN A 165 -3.98 7.66 -14.12
CA ASN A 165 -3.31 8.44 -13.09
C ASN A 165 -2.22 7.63 -12.34
N GLY A 166 -1.88 6.43 -12.81
CA GLY A 166 -0.82 5.60 -12.24
C GLY A 166 -1.16 4.98 -10.89
N ALA A 167 -2.44 4.87 -10.54
CA ALA A 167 -2.88 4.26 -9.29
C ALA A 167 -2.70 2.75 -9.32
N LYS A 168 -2.08 2.21 -8.27
CA LYS A 168 -2.01 0.77 -8.03
C LYS A 168 -3.34 0.33 -7.43
N MET A 169 -3.99 -0.65 -8.05
CA MET A 169 -5.24 -1.22 -7.54
C MET A 169 -4.94 -2.40 -6.61
N LYS A 170 -5.45 -2.37 -5.38
CA LYS A 170 -5.43 -3.56 -4.50
C LYS A 170 -6.53 -4.52 -4.88
N ILE A 171 -6.18 -5.80 -4.85
CA ILE A 171 -7.09 -6.92 -5.11
C ILE A 171 -7.18 -7.74 -3.83
N ALA A 172 -8.40 -8.12 -3.46
CA ALA A 172 -8.61 -8.98 -2.30
C ALA A 172 -7.90 -10.33 -2.48
N ARG A 173 -7.26 -10.84 -1.42
CA ARG A 173 -6.44 -12.07 -1.49
C ARG A 173 -7.23 -13.26 -2.03
N ASN A 174 -8.49 -13.40 -1.62
CA ASN A 174 -9.41 -14.45 -2.09
C ASN A 174 -9.77 -14.33 -3.59
N HIS A 175 -9.65 -13.14 -4.19
CA HIS A 175 -9.91 -12.91 -5.60
C HIS A 175 -8.67 -13.16 -6.47
N TYR A 176 -7.47 -13.20 -5.87
CA TYR A 176 -6.21 -13.17 -6.60
C TYR A 176 -6.05 -14.32 -7.60
N GLY A 177 -6.37 -15.56 -7.21
CA GLY A 177 -6.22 -16.73 -8.08
C GLY A 177 -7.08 -16.66 -9.34
N ASP A 178 -8.38 -16.35 -9.18
CA ASP A 178 -9.30 -16.17 -10.32
C ASP A 178 -8.89 -14.98 -11.18
N PHE A 179 -8.50 -13.87 -10.55
CA PHE A 179 -8.06 -12.66 -11.23
C PHE A 179 -6.85 -12.94 -12.13
N GLN A 180 -5.81 -13.59 -11.60
CA GLN A 180 -4.61 -13.95 -12.35
C GLN A 180 -4.93 -14.89 -13.50
N ARG A 181 -5.83 -15.87 -13.31
CA ARG A 181 -6.25 -16.80 -14.36
C ARG A 181 -6.87 -16.06 -15.54
N VAL A 182 -7.81 -15.15 -15.28
CA VAL A 182 -8.49 -14.39 -16.34
C VAL A 182 -7.56 -13.40 -17.02
N LEU A 183 -6.71 -12.70 -16.24
CA LEU A 183 -5.69 -11.80 -16.76
C LEU A 183 -4.74 -12.51 -17.73
N ASN A 184 -4.16 -13.64 -17.31
CA ASN A 184 -3.24 -14.42 -18.15
C ASN A 184 -3.91 -14.97 -19.41
N THR A 185 -5.17 -15.38 -19.31
CA THR A 185 -5.96 -15.82 -20.46
C THR A 185 -6.15 -14.68 -21.46
N ARG A 186 -6.45 -13.48 -20.97
CA ARG A 186 -6.62 -12.29 -21.82
C ARG A 186 -5.31 -11.87 -22.47
N ILE A 187 -4.18 -11.88 -21.75
CA ILE A 187 -2.85 -11.59 -22.28
C ILE A 187 -2.53 -12.53 -23.45
N LYS A 188 -2.64 -13.85 -23.24
CA LYS A 188 -2.39 -14.86 -24.29
C LYS A 188 -3.28 -14.66 -25.51
N SER A 189 -4.54 -14.29 -25.30
CA SER A 189 -5.48 -14.00 -26.39
C SER A 189 -5.04 -12.78 -27.21
N LEU A 190 -4.66 -11.70 -26.55
CA LEU A 190 -4.17 -10.46 -27.20
C LEU A 190 -2.84 -10.71 -27.93
N GLU A 191 -1.90 -11.41 -27.32
CA GLU A 191 -0.63 -11.80 -27.96
C GLU A 191 -0.87 -12.62 -29.23
N SER A 192 -1.81 -13.57 -29.18
CA SER A 192 -2.20 -14.36 -30.35
C SER A 192 -2.83 -13.51 -31.45
N GLN A 193 -3.63 -12.49 -31.10
CA GLN A 193 -4.21 -11.55 -32.06
C GLN A 193 -3.14 -10.68 -32.72
N ILE A 194 -2.22 -10.14 -31.93
CA ILE A 194 -1.07 -9.35 -32.42
C ILE A 194 -0.21 -10.19 -33.37
N ALA A 195 0.09 -11.45 -33.02
CA ALA A 195 0.86 -12.34 -33.88
C ALA A 195 0.17 -12.61 -35.23
N LYS A 196 -1.15 -12.84 -35.21
CA LYS A 196 -1.94 -13.00 -36.45
C LYS A 196 -1.92 -11.75 -37.31
N GLN A 197 -2.12 -10.56 -36.72
CA GLN A 197 -2.10 -9.29 -37.45
C GLN A 197 -0.73 -9.00 -38.08
N LYS A 198 0.36 -9.28 -37.34
CA LYS A 198 1.74 -9.18 -37.88
C LYS A 198 1.98 -10.12 -39.07
N GLY A 199 1.44 -11.35 -39.02
CA GLY A 199 1.54 -12.30 -40.12
C GLY A 199 0.70 -11.94 -41.35
N LEU A 200 -0.36 -11.14 -41.17
CA LEU A 200 -1.27 -10.70 -42.24
C LEU A 200 -0.88 -9.36 -42.88
N GLY A 201 0.16 -8.67 -42.38
CA GLY A 201 0.61 -7.37 -42.89
C GLY A 201 -0.37 -6.22 -42.64
N ASP A 202 -1.40 -6.44 -41.81
CA ASP A 202 -2.58 -5.58 -41.70
C ASP A 202 -2.42 -4.63 -40.48
N PHE A 203 -1.51 -3.65 -40.61
CA PHE A 203 -1.16 -2.72 -39.53
C PHE A 203 -2.21 -1.63 -39.26
N GLN A 204 -3.28 -1.53 -40.06
CA GLN A 204 -4.17 -0.36 -40.08
C GLN A 204 -5.44 -0.44 -39.22
N LYS A 205 -5.68 -1.52 -38.45
CA LYS A 205 -6.90 -1.65 -37.62
C LYS A 205 -6.72 -1.45 -36.12
N ALA A 206 -5.63 -0.83 -35.69
CA ALA A 206 -5.41 -0.47 -34.28
C ALA A 206 -5.24 1.04 -34.13
N ALA A 207 -6.36 1.78 -34.24
CA ALA A 207 -6.52 3.15 -33.78
C ALA A 207 -7.88 3.26 -33.09
#